data_AF-A0A2A7UJY7-F1
#
_entry.id   AF-A0A2A7UJY7-F1
#
_cell.length_a   1.000
_cell.length_b   1.000
_cell.length_c   1.000
_cell.angle_alpha   90.00
_cell.angle_beta   90.00
_cell.angle_gamma   90.00
#
_symmetry.space_group_name_H-M   'P 1'
#
loop_
_entity.id
_entity.type
_entity.pdbx_description
1 polymer ?
#
loop_
_entity_poly.entity_id
_entity_poly.type
_entity_poly.pdbx_seq_one_letter_code
_entity_poly.pdbx_strand_id
1 'polypeptide(L)' 'MVDAYRSGTSTNTLCEQHGLSKGWLLKILQEHGVQMRYQPMTEEEIKWAVRLYGEGRSINSVARKLGKSKGSV' A
#
# COMPACT_ATOMS: atom_id res chain seq x y z
N MET A 1 14.18 11.67 -2.67
CA MET A 1 12.76 11.66 -2.24
C MET A 1 12.03 10.39 -2.67
N VAL A 2 11.90 10.12 -3.98
CA VAL A 2 11.26 8.89 -4.49
C VAL A 2 11.95 7.62 -3.97
N ASP A 3 13.27 7.53 -4.05
CA ASP A 3 14.00 6.34 -3.59
C ASP A 3 13.91 6.15 -2.08
N ALA A 4 13.96 7.24 -1.30
CA ALA A 4 13.76 7.20 0.15
C ALA A 4 12.34 6.71 0.52
N TYR A 5 11.32 7.15 -0.22
CA TYR A 5 9.97 6.62 -0.03
C TYR A 5 9.89 5.13 -0.36
N ARG A 6 10.52 4.70 -1.47
CA ARG A 6 10.59 3.28 -1.89
C ARG A 6 11.34 2.42 -0.89
N SER A 7 12.39 2.94 -0.25
CA SER A 7 13.12 2.27 0.83
C SER A 7 12.37 2.30 2.17
N GLY A 8 11.18 2.88 2.24
CA GLY A 8 10.28 2.81 3.39
C GLY A 8 10.25 4.07 4.26
N THR A 9 11.02 5.12 3.97
CA THR A 9 10.98 6.39 4.73
C THR A 9 9.56 6.94 4.76
N SER A 10 9.09 7.35 5.93
CA SER A 10 7.71 7.82 6.11
C SER A 10 7.45 9.14 5.36
N THR A 11 6.20 9.40 4.97
CA THR A 11 5.84 10.68 4.35
C THR A 11 6.07 11.85 5.29
N ASN A 12 5.88 11.68 6.60
CA ASN A 12 6.08 12.74 7.58
C ASN A 12 7.55 13.15 7.65
N THR A 13 8.45 12.16 7.74
CA THR A 13 9.90 12.39 7.71
C THR A 13 10.32 13.09 6.42
N LEU A 14 9.78 12.67 5.27
CA LEU A 14 10.08 13.32 3.98
C LEU A 14 9.54 14.76 3.92
N CYS A 15 8.35 15.03 4.46
CA CYS A 15 7.81 16.38 4.56
C CYS A 15 8.71 17.28 5.41
N GLU A 16 9.16 16.81 6.57
CA GLU A 16 10.06 17.55 7.47
C GLU A 16 11.43 17.82 6.82
N GLN A 17 12.05 16.78 6.25
CA GLN A 17 13.37 16.88 5.61
C GLN A 17 13.40 17.83 4.41
N HIS A 18 12.28 17.96 3.70
CA HIS A 18 12.20 18.74 2.48
C HIS A 18 11.35 20.01 2.61
N GLY A 19 10.79 20.31 3.79
CA GLY A 19 9.93 21.47 4.03
C GLY A 19 8.64 21.46 3.19
N LEU A 20 8.06 20.28 2.93
CA LEU A 20 6.92 20.12 2.04
C LEU A 20 5.62 19.85 2.78
N SER A 21 4.52 20.31 2.20
CA SER A 21 3.20 19.83 2.59
C SER A 21 3.00 18.39 2.14
N LYS A 22 2.20 17.62 2.90
CA LYS A 22 1.90 16.23 2.56
C LYS A 22 1.24 16.07 1.20
N GLY A 23 0.32 16.99 0.84
CA GLY A 23 -0.34 16.96 -0.46
C GLY A 23 0.64 17.11 -1.62
N TRP A 24 1.61 18.02 -1.48
CA TRP A 24 2.62 18.25 -2.51
C TRP A 24 3.60 17.07 -2.64
N LEU A 25 4.02 16.49 -1.51
CA LEU A 25 4.80 15.25 -1.51
C LEU A 25 4.08 14.11 -2.25
N LEU A 26 2.81 13.87 -1.94
CA LEU A 26 2.03 12.80 -2.59
C LEU A 26 1.87 13.05 -4.09
N LYS A 27 1.66 14.30 -4.49
CA LYS A 27 1.60 14.69 -5.91
C LYS A 27 2.90 14.35 -6.65
N ILE A 28 4.06 14.70 -6.10
CA ILE A 28 5.36 14.36 -6.70
C ILE A 28 5.53 12.85 -6.84
N LEU A 29 5.21 12.10 -5.80
CA LEU A 29 5.34 10.65 -5.83
C LEU A 29 4.44 10.04 -6.90
N GLN A 30 3.19 10.52 -7.02
CA GLN A 30 2.26 10.09 -8.05
C GLN A 30 2.75 10.43 -9.46
N GLU A 31 3.26 11.64 -9.70
CA GLU A 31 3.83 12.07 -10.98
C GLU A 31 5.03 11.21 -11.40
N HIS A 32 5.76 10.63 -10.44
CA HIS A 32 6.85 9.69 -10.68
C HIS A 32 6.39 8.22 -10.75
N GLY A 33 5.09 7.97 -10.85
CA GLY A 33 4.52 6.62 -10.95
C GLY A 33 4.75 5.76 -9.72
N VAL A 34 4.98 6.37 -8.55
CA VAL A 34 5.17 5.64 -7.30
C VAL A 34 3.82 5.17 -6.80
N GLN A 35 3.66 3.86 -6.63
CA GLN A 35 2.50 3.31 -5.96
C GLN A 35 2.50 3.72 -4.48
N MET A 36 1.40 4.29 -4.02
CA MET A 36 1.25 4.67 -2.63
C MET A 36 1.18 3.42 -1.74
N ARG A 37 1.74 3.51 -0.53
CA ARG A 37 1.59 2.49 0.51
C ARG A 37 0.17 2.52 1.08
N TYR A 38 -0.22 1.42 1.71
CA TYR A 38 -1.48 1.26 2.44
C TYR A 38 -2.74 1.57 1.59
N GLN A 39 -2.70 1.23 0.30
CA GLN A 39 -3.89 1.35 -0.53
C GLN A 39 -4.93 0.29 -0.12
N PRO A 40 -6.23 0.62 -0.23
CA PRO A 40 -7.29 -0.36 -0.13
C PRO A 40 -7.07 -1.53 -1.10
N MET A 41 -7.73 -2.64 -0.83
CA MET A 41 -7.78 -3.73 -1.80
C MET A 41 -8.48 -3.27 -3.08
N THR A 42 -7.96 -3.68 -4.23
CA THR A 42 -8.67 -3.49 -5.50
C THR A 42 -9.87 -4.44 -5.55
N GLU A 43 -10.84 -4.16 -6.44
CA GLU A 43 -11.99 -5.04 -6.62
C GLU A 43 -11.58 -6.47 -7.02
N GLU A 44 -10.54 -6.61 -7.82
CA GLU A 44 -9.98 -7.90 -8.24
C GLU A 44 -9.36 -8.64 -7.06
N GLU A 45 -8.60 -7.94 -6.21
CA GLU A 45 -8.04 -8.51 -4.98
C GLU A 45 -9.17 -8.96 -4.03
N ILE A 46 -10.25 -8.18 -3.93
CA ILE A 46 -11.44 -8.54 -3.12
C ILE A 46 -12.10 -9.79 -3.69
N LYS A 47 -12.39 -9.83 -4.99
CA LYS A 47 -12.98 -11.01 -5.65
C LYS A 47 -12.14 -12.26 -5.41
N TRP A 48 -10.81 -12.13 -5.50
CA TRP A 48 -9.91 -13.24 -5.25
C TRP A 48 -9.87 -13.66 -3.78
N ALA A 49 -9.89 -12.70 -2.85
CA ALA A 49 -9.95 -12.96 -1.42
C ALA A 49 -11.22 -13.74 -1.03
N VAL A 50 -12.39 -13.28 -1.52
CA VAL A 50 -13.68 -13.93 -1.30
C VAL A 50 -13.66 -15.38 -1.80
N ARG A 51 -13.14 -15.60 -3.01
CA ARG A 51 -13.00 -16.95 -3.56
C ARG A 51 -12.11 -17.83 -2.69
N LEU A 52 -10.91 -17.38 -2.32
CA LEU A 52 -9.98 -18.17 -1.52
C LEU A 52 -10.55 -18.51 -0.14
N TYR A 53 -11.22 -17.55 0.49
CA TYR A 53 -11.89 -17.80 1.77
C TYR A 53 -13.04 -18.81 1.62
N GLY A 54 -13.85 -18.69 0.57
CA GLY A 54 -14.92 -19.64 0.24
C GLY A 54 -14.42 -21.06 -0.02
N GLU A 55 -13.19 -21.23 -0.51
CA GLU A 55 -12.48 -22.52 -0.65
C GLU A 55 -11.95 -23.07 0.70
N GLY A 56 -12.27 -22.44 1.83
CA GLY A 56 -11.88 -22.86 3.18
C GLY A 56 -10.47 -22.41 3.59
N ARG A 57 -9.85 -21.48 2.87
CA ARG A 57 -8.56 -20.91 3.29
C ARG A 57 -8.76 -19.97 4.48
N SER A 58 -7.86 -20.05 5.47
CA SER A 58 -7.84 -19.09 6.56
C SER A 58 -7.49 -17.68 6.07
N ILE A 59 -8.00 -16.64 6.74
CA ILE A 59 -7.71 -15.24 6.38
C ILE A 59 -6.21 -14.93 6.33
N ASN A 60 -5.40 -15.55 7.19
CA ASN A 60 -3.94 -15.42 7.16
C ASN A 60 -3.33 -15.97 5.86
N SER A 61 -3.86 -17.11 5.38
CA SER A 61 -3.42 -17.71 4.12
C SER A 61 -3.83 -16.85 2.92
N VAL A 62 -5.03 -16.29 2.95
CA VAL A 62 -5.53 -15.36 1.93
C VAL A 62 -4.65 -14.11 1.87
N ALA A 63 -4.41 -13.46 3.00
CA ALA A 63 -3.56 -12.27 3.08
C ALA A 63 -2.15 -12.52 2.54
N ARG A 64 -1.53 -13.65 2.89
CA ARG A 64 -0.22 -14.04 2.35
C ARG A 64 -0.24 -14.24 0.84
N LYS A 65 -1.29 -14.86 0.28
CA LYS A 65 -1.44 -15.03 -1.17
C LYS A 65 -1.59 -13.69 -1.91
N LEU A 66 -2.22 -12.71 -1.28
CA LEU A 66 -2.42 -11.37 -1.82
C LEU A 66 -1.23 -10.42 -1.57
N GLY A 67 -0.18 -10.87 -0.88
CA GLY A 67 0.94 -10.00 -0.49
C GLY A 67 0.53 -8.90 0.51
N LYS A 68 -0.55 -9.14 1.28
CA LYS A 68 -1.13 -8.19 2.23
C LYS A 68 -1.01 -8.66 3.67
N SER A 69 -1.24 -7.75 4.60
CA SER A 69 -1.34 -8.07 6.03
C SER A 69 -2.72 -8.64 6.36
N LYS A 70 -2.82 -9.42 7.45
CA LYS A 70 -4.10 -9.95 7.93
C LYS A 70 -5.13 -8.85 8.18
N GLY A 71 -4.74 -7.72 8.77
CA GLY A 71 -5.66 -6.62 9.10
C GLY A 71 -6.14 -5.81 7.89
N SER A 72 -5.59 -6.07 6.71
CA SER A 72 -5.94 -5.40 5.46
C SER A 72 -6.77 -6.26 4.49
N VAL A 73 -7.14 -7.48 4.91
CA VAL A 73 -7.97 -8.46 4.17
C VAL A 73 -9.16 -8.81 5.03
#